data_AF-A0A351ERS8-F1
#
_entry.id   AF-A0A351ERS8-F1
#
_cell.length_a   1.000
_cell.length_b   1.000
_cell.length_c   1.000
_cell.angle_alpha   90.00
_cell.angle_beta   90.00
_cell.angle_gamma   90.00
#
_symmetry.space_group_name_H-M   'P 1'
#
loop_
_entity.id
_entity.type
_entity.pdbx_description
1 polymer ?
#
loop_
_entity_poly.entity_id
_entity_poly.type
_entity_poly.pdbx_seq_one_letter_code
_entity_poly.pdbx_strand_id
1 'polypeptide(L)'
;MALWFLALSFALVLLVFDSAALDYRLIMAGSLLPWLDFLWGPPWVMHSVFFPVGMMVAVMLIGWGRRLFQRRWLGLPIGVFVHQVLAATWTSKELFWWPSFGFSLGPNQPSVPPTAVAVVLELIGAAVFVWLYRVLGFHDPKRRDLFRTTGRVDRALLR
;
A
#
# COMPACT_ATOMS: atom_id res chain seq x y z
N MET A 1 8.59 10.13 3.44
CA MET A 1 7.41 9.27 3.63
C MET A 1 7.28 8.21 2.54
N ALA A 2 7.80 8.45 1.33
CA ALA A 2 7.66 7.49 0.24
C ALA A 2 8.33 6.14 0.50
N LEU A 3 9.59 6.11 0.95
CA LEU A 3 10.31 4.84 1.13
C LEU A 3 9.69 3.98 2.22
N TRP A 4 9.21 4.61 3.29
CA TRP A 4 8.46 3.93 4.35
C TRP A 4 7.26 3.15 3.78
N PHE A 5 6.36 3.83 3.06
CA PHE A 5 5.17 3.17 2.49
C PHE A 5 5.52 2.17 1.40
N LEU A 6 6.41 2.51 0.48
CA LEU A 6 6.80 1.65 -0.65
C LEU A 6 7.46 0.35 -0.18
N ALA A 7 8.46 0.45 0.69
CA ALA A 7 9.24 -0.71 1.12
C ALA A 7 8.46 -1.58 2.10
N LEU A 8 7.80 -1.00 3.10
CA LEU A 8 7.06 -1.78 4.09
C LEU A 8 5.79 -2.39 3.50
N SER A 9 5.07 -1.71 2.59
CA SER A 9 3.90 -2.33 1.96
C SER A 9 4.27 -3.54 1.12
N PHE A 10 5.36 -3.46 0.37
CA PHE A 10 5.91 -4.61 -0.34
C PHE A 10 6.32 -5.70 0.67
N ALA A 11 7.19 -5.39 1.63
CA ALA A 11 7.71 -6.37 2.58
C ALA A 11 6.60 -7.08 3.36
N LEU A 12 5.64 -6.33 3.93
CA LEU A 12 4.53 -6.89 4.70
C LEU A 12 3.68 -7.84 3.86
N VAL A 13 3.29 -7.42 2.65
CA VAL A 13 2.49 -8.29 1.78
C VAL A 13 3.29 -9.50 1.32
N LEU A 14 4.57 -9.33 0.97
CA LEU A 14 5.43 -10.44 0.58
C LEU A 14 5.53 -11.48 1.71
N LEU A 15 5.75 -11.04 2.94
CA LEU A 15 5.91 -11.92 4.10
C LEU A 15 4.59 -12.59 4.54
N VAL A 16 3.46 -11.89 4.41
CA VAL A 16 2.14 -12.41 4.84
C VAL A 16 1.51 -13.32 3.79
N PHE A 17 1.58 -12.94 2.51
CA PHE A 17 0.92 -13.69 1.43
C PHE A 17 1.82 -14.69 0.72
N ASP A 18 3.14 -14.52 0.80
CA ASP A 18 4.16 -15.39 0.20
C ASP A 18 3.81 -15.84 -1.24
N SER A 19 3.44 -14.89 -2.10
CA SER A 19 2.80 -15.19 -3.39
C SER A 19 3.41 -14.47 -4.58
N ALA A 20 3.96 -15.25 -5.52
CA ALA A 20 4.52 -14.75 -6.78
C ALA A 20 3.44 -14.29 -7.78
N ALA A 21 2.16 -14.51 -7.47
CA ALA A 21 1.07 -14.16 -8.36
C ALA A 21 0.68 -12.67 -8.27
N LEU A 22 1.03 -12.01 -7.17
CA LEU A 22 0.69 -10.62 -6.89
C LEU A 22 1.56 -9.65 -7.69
N ASP A 23 0.95 -8.54 -8.15
CA ASP A 23 1.68 -7.41 -8.74
C ASP A 23 2.04 -6.43 -7.63
N TYR A 24 3.24 -6.57 -7.07
CA TYR A 24 3.73 -5.77 -5.94
C TYR A 24 3.88 -4.28 -6.28
N ARG A 25 4.00 -3.93 -7.57
CA ARG A 25 4.02 -2.53 -8.00
C ARG A 25 2.67 -1.86 -7.73
N LEU A 26 1.57 -2.58 -7.93
CA LEU A 26 0.23 -2.06 -7.64
C LEU A 26 -0.01 -1.92 -6.13
N ILE A 27 0.58 -2.79 -5.32
CA ILE A 27 0.57 -2.67 -3.86
C ILE A 27 1.32 -1.42 -3.41
N MET A 28 2.54 -1.26 -3.92
CA MET A 28 3.36 -0.06 -3.69
C MET A 28 2.62 1.21 -4.13
N ALA A 29 2.01 1.21 -5.32
CA ALA A 29 1.21 2.33 -5.80
C ALA A 29 -0.02 2.61 -4.93
N GLY A 30 -0.76 1.56 -4.54
CA GLY A 30 -1.89 1.67 -3.62
C GLY A 30 -1.48 2.24 -2.26
N SER A 31 -0.30 1.87 -1.75
CA SER A 31 0.21 2.41 -0.48
C SER A 31 0.53 3.90 -0.50
N LEU A 32 0.74 4.47 -1.69
CA LEU A 32 0.95 5.90 -1.86
C LEU A 32 -0.33 6.65 -2.24
N LEU A 33 -1.39 5.94 -2.66
CA LEU A 33 -2.60 6.57 -3.16
C LEU A 33 -3.22 7.58 -2.17
N PRO A 34 -3.33 7.31 -0.85
CA PRO A 34 -3.91 8.27 0.07
C PRO A 34 -3.14 9.58 0.22
N TRP A 35 -1.84 9.61 -0.16
CA TRP A 35 -1.10 10.87 -0.20
C TRP A 35 -1.66 11.88 -1.21
N LEU A 36 -2.42 11.41 -2.19
CA LEU A 36 -3.08 12.30 -3.15
C LEU A 36 -4.15 13.18 -2.48
N ASP A 37 -4.77 12.74 -1.38
CA ASP A 37 -5.75 13.55 -0.65
C ASP A 37 -5.17 14.92 -0.22
N PHE A 38 -3.85 15.00 0.04
CA PHE A 38 -3.19 16.27 0.39
C PHE A 38 -3.21 17.31 -0.73
N LEU A 39 -3.51 16.93 -1.98
CA LEU A 39 -3.63 17.88 -3.10
C LEU A 39 -5.00 18.59 -3.14
N TRP A 40 -6.05 17.93 -2.64
CA TRP A 40 -7.43 18.46 -2.67
C TRP A 40 -7.94 18.90 -1.29
N GLY A 41 -7.34 18.39 -0.21
CA GLY A 41 -7.76 18.68 1.16
C GLY A 41 -8.96 17.84 1.61
N PRO A 42 -9.70 18.30 2.64
CA PRO A 42 -10.87 17.57 3.15
C PRO A 42 -11.96 17.39 2.08
N PRO A 43 -12.74 16.28 2.12
CA PRO A 43 -12.73 15.20 3.09
C PRO A 43 -11.69 14.13 2.76
N TRP A 44 -10.87 13.73 3.73
CA TRP A 44 -9.75 12.80 3.60
C TRP A 44 -10.20 11.35 3.36
N VAL A 45 -10.98 11.11 2.31
CA VAL A 45 -11.71 9.86 2.05
C VAL A 45 -10.77 8.67 1.95
N MET A 46 -9.58 8.84 1.37
CA MET A 46 -8.65 7.73 1.17
C MET A 46 -8.04 7.22 2.47
N HIS A 47 -8.17 8.00 3.56
CA HIS A 47 -7.75 7.64 4.91
C HIS A 47 -8.87 7.00 5.74
N SER A 48 -10.03 6.69 5.16
CA SER A 48 -11.06 5.85 5.75
C SER A 48 -10.88 4.38 5.35
N VAL A 49 -11.28 3.45 6.22
CA VAL A 49 -11.34 2.01 5.90
C VAL A 49 -12.37 1.69 4.81
N PHE A 50 -13.41 2.51 4.66
CA PHE A 50 -14.44 2.27 3.65
C PHE A 50 -13.93 2.49 2.23
N PHE A 51 -12.94 3.35 2.05
CA PHE A 51 -12.35 3.61 0.74
C PHE A 51 -11.67 2.37 0.12
N PRO A 52 -10.69 1.71 0.77
CA PRO A 52 -10.11 0.47 0.23
C PRO A 52 -11.11 -0.68 0.14
N VAL A 53 -12.12 -0.75 1.03
CA VAL A 53 -13.24 -1.71 0.89
C VAL A 53 -14.02 -1.44 -0.41
N GLY A 54 -14.40 -0.19 -0.66
CA GLY A 54 -15.09 0.22 -1.88
C GLY A 54 -14.27 -0.06 -3.13
N MET A 55 -12.96 0.20 -3.10
CA MET A 55 -12.04 -0.15 -4.19
C MET A 55 -11.98 -1.66 -4.44
N MET A 56 -11.94 -2.46 -3.39
CA MET A 56 -11.95 -3.93 -3.52
C MET A 56 -13.26 -4.39 -4.17
N VAL A 57 -14.41 -3.86 -3.73
CA VAL A 57 -15.71 -4.14 -4.34
C VAL A 57 -15.72 -3.73 -5.81
N ALA A 58 -15.23 -2.54 -6.13
CA ALA A 58 -15.13 -2.06 -7.52
C ALA A 58 -14.27 -2.99 -8.38
N VAL A 59 -13.10 -3.42 -7.90
CA VAL A 59 -12.24 -4.39 -8.60
C VAL A 59 -12.97 -5.72 -8.84
N MET A 60 -13.74 -6.20 -7.86
CA MET A 60 -14.50 -7.44 -7.99
C MET A 60 -15.61 -7.33 -9.04
N LEU A 61 -16.38 -6.24 -9.02
CA LEU A 61 -17.47 -5.98 -9.95
C LEU A 61 -16.98 -5.74 -11.38
N ILE A 62 -15.98 -4.87 -11.57
CA ILE A 62 -15.39 -4.58 -12.89
C ILE A 62 -14.71 -5.83 -13.46
N GLY A 63 -14.05 -6.60 -12.59
CA GLY A 63 -13.34 -7.82 -12.95
C GLY A 63 -14.23 -9.07 -13.02
N TRP A 64 -15.55 -8.95 -12.95
CA TRP A 64 -16.45 -10.10 -12.87
C TRP A 64 -16.18 -11.09 -14.03
N GLY A 65 -15.99 -12.36 -13.69
CA GLY A 65 -15.65 -13.43 -14.65
C GLY A 65 -14.21 -13.37 -15.19
N ARG A 66 -13.43 -12.35 -14.85
CA ARG A 66 -12.04 -12.13 -15.31
C ARG A 66 -11.05 -12.32 -14.17
N ARG A 67 -10.83 -13.59 -13.78
CA ARG A 67 -9.98 -13.95 -12.62
C ARG A 67 -8.58 -13.32 -12.65
N LEU A 68 -7.95 -13.21 -13.83
CA LEU A 68 -6.62 -12.59 -13.96
C LEU A 68 -6.63 -11.08 -13.71
N PHE A 69 -7.70 -10.39 -14.14
CA PHE A 69 -7.88 -8.96 -13.88
C PHE A 69 -8.04 -8.72 -12.38
N GLN A 70 -8.96 -9.45 -11.73
CA GLN A 70 -9.21 -9.34 -10.29
C GLN A 70 -7.91 -9.57 -9.49
N ARG A 71 -7.18 -10.66 -9.80
CA ARG A 71 -5.90 -10.98 -9.13
C ARG A 71 -4.86 -9.88 -9.25
N ARG A 72 -4.75 -9.24 -10.42
CA ARG A 72 -3.79 -8.16 -10.64
C ARG A 72 -4.21 -6.90 -9.89
N TRP A 73 -5.43 -6.44 -10.11
CA TRP A 73 -5.91 -5.15 -9.60
C TRP A 73 -6.19 -5.16 -8.10
N LEU A 74 -6.39 -6.32 -7.48
CA LEU A 74 -6.49 -6.46 -6.02
C LEU A 74 -5.25 -5.96 -5.28
N GLY A 75 -4.07 -5.91 -5.91
CA GLY A 75 -2.88 -5.34 -5.29
C GLY A 75 -3.09 -3.89 -4.85
N LEU A 76 -3.89 -3.12 -5.59
CA LEU A 76 -4.11 -1.70 -5.34
C LEU A 76 -4.91 -1.44 -4.03
N PRO A 77 -6.11 -2.01 -3.81
CA PRO A 77 -6.80 -1.87 -2.52
C PRO A 77 -6.02 -2.50 -1.36
N ILE A 78 -5.28 -3.59 -1.59
CA ILE A 78 -4.39 -4.16 -0.55
C ILE A 78 -3.34 -3.12 -0.12
N GLY A 79 -2.70 -2.44 -1.08
CA GLY A 79 -1.75 -1.37 -0.80
C GLY A 79 -2.36 -0.25 0.04
N VAL A 80 -3.59 0.16 -0.27
CA VAL A 80 -4.31 1.18 0.49
C VAL A 80 -4.63 0.68 1.90
N PHE A 81 -5.08 -0.57 2.10
CA PHE A 81 -5.25 -1.12 3.46
C PHE A 81 -3.95 -1.09 4.26
N VAL A 82 -2.81 -1.42 3.63
CA VAL A 82 -1.51 -1.36 4.31
C VAL A 82 -1.09 0.08 4.63
N HIS A 83 -1.43 1.05 3.77
CA HIS A 83 -1.26 2.47 4.10
C HIS A 83 -1.94 2.81 5.42
N GLN A 84 -3.19 2.41 5.61
CA GLN A 84 -3.95 2.69 6.83
C GLN A 84 -3.25 2.18 8.10
N VAL A 85 -2.66 0.99 8.02
CA VAL A 85 -1.88 0.40 9.11
C VAL A 85 -0.60 1.21 9.37
N LEU A 86 0.16 1.49 8.32
CA LEU A 86 1.46 2.19 8.39
C LEU A 86 1.34 3.67 8.78
N ALA A 87 0.25 4.32 8.40
CA ALA A 87 -0.09 5.69 8.76
C ALA A 87 -0.82 5.76 10.12
N ALA A 88 -1.09 4.61 10.74
CA ALA A 88 -1.83 4.50 11.99
C ALA A 88 -3.19 5.22 11.98
N THR A 89 -3.89 5.25 10.83
CA THR A 89 -5.18 5.97 10.71
C THR A 89 -6.23 5.44 11.68
N TRP A 90 -6.12 4.15 12.05
CA TRP A 90 -6.95 3.47 13.04
C TRP A 90 -6.89 4.07 14.46
N THR A 91 -5.90 4.92 14.77
CA THR A 91 -5.85 5.62 16.07
C THR A 91 -6.85 6.78 16.14
N SER A 92 -7.39 7.23 15.01
CA SER A 92 -8.49 8.19 14.95
C SER A 92 -9.78 7.50 14.55
N LYS A 93 -10.70 7.38 15.52
CA LYS A 93 -12.03 6.77 15.29
C LYS A 93 -12.81 7.49 14.18
N GLU A 94 -12.77 8.82 14.18
CA GLU A 94 -13.54 9.63 13.23
C GLU A 94 -13.00 9.50 11.80
N LEU A 95 -11.67 9.51 11.63
CA LEU A 95 -11.04 9.38 10.33
C LEU A 95 -11.17 7.96 9.77
N PHE A 96 -10.81 6.95 10.58
CA PHE A 96 -10.79 5.56 10.13
C PHE A 96 -12.17 5.05 9.73
N TRP A 97 -13.21 5.44 10.46
CA TRP A 97 -14.60 5.02 10.22
C TRP A 97 -15.43 6.04 9.44
N TRP A 98 -14.84 7.09 8.88
CA TRP A 98 -15.59 8.07 8.09
C TRP A 98 -16.27 7.38 6.90
N PRO A 99 -17.58 7.56 6.64
CA PRO A 99 -18.48 8.59 7.17
C PRO A 99 -19.43 8.13 8.29
N SER A 100 -19.22 6.97 8.92
CA SER A 100 -20.19 6.37 9.85
C SER A 100 -20.49 7.20 11.10
N PHE A 101 -19.58 8.08 11.53
CA PHE A 101 -19.76 8.94 12.71
C PHE A 101 -19.97 10.42 12.35
N GLY A 102 -20.40 10.70 11.12
CA GLY A 102 -20.63 12.05 10.62
C GLY A 102 -19.70 12.42 9.47
N PHE A 103 -20.05 13.50 8.78
CA PHE A 103 -19.29 13.98 7.61
C PHE A 103 -18.17 14.97 7.98
N SER A 104 -18.27 15.65 9.12
CA SER A 104 -17.23 16.55 9.62
C SER A 104 -16.15 15.78 10.37
N LEU A 105 -14.91 15.84 9.88
CA LEU A 105 -13.75 15.19 10.49
C LEU A 105 -13.16 15.95 11.70
N GLY A 106 -13.86 16.97 12.22
CA GLY A 106 -13.39 17.79 13.35
C GLY A 106 -11.95 18.30 13.13
N PRO A 107 -11.13 18.39 14.19
CA PRO A 107 -9.70 18.68 14.08
C PRO A 107 -8.87 17.45 13.64
N ASN A 108 -9.48 16.27 13.49
CA ASN A 108 -8.78 15.02 13.19
C ASN A 108 -8.46 14.91 11.70
N GLN A 109 -7.36 15.54 11.30
CA GLN A 109 -6.81 15.48 9.94
C GLN A 109 -5.72 14.40 9.85
N PRO A 110 -5.48 13.79 8.68
CA PRO A 110 -4.29 13.00 8.43
C PRO A 110 -3.05 13.83 8.78
N SER A 111 -2.36 13.43 9.84
CA SER A 111 -1.17 14.15 10.28
C SER A 111 0.05 13.62 9.54
N VAL A 112 0.80 14.53 8.92
CA VAL A 112 2.17 14.22 8.52
C VAL A 112 3.01 14.18 9.79
N PRO A 113 3.77 13.10 10.05
CA PRO A 113 4.56 13.01 11.27
C PRO A 113 5.60 14.14 11.34
N PRO A 114 6.01 14.57 12.55
CA PRO A 114 7.06 15.56 12.73
C PRO A 114 8.31 15.19 11.94
N THR A 115 9.05 16.17 11.42
CA THR A 115 10.18 15.94 10.49
C THR A 115 11.21 14.94 11.01
N ALA A 116 11.53 14.96 12.31
CA ALA A 116 12.46 14.00 12.91
C ALA A 116 11.92 12.55 12.84
N VAL A 117 10.66 12.34 13.22
CA VAL A 117 9.99 11.04 13.07
C VAL A 117 9.93 10.65 11.60
N ALA A 118 9.65 11.61 10.73
CA ALA A 118 9.55 11.38 9.30
C ALA A 118 10.85 10.86 8.69
N VAL A 119 11.97 11.45 9.09
CA VAL A 119 13.32 11.01 8.67
C VAL A 119 13.61 9.60 9.19
N VAL A 120 13.28 9.30 10.45
CA VAL A 120 13.47 7.95 11.02
C VAL A 120 12.68 6.90 10.24
N LEU A 121 11.40 7.17 9.95
CA LEU A 121 10.57 6.27 9.15
C LEU A 121 11.13 6.07 7.74
N GLU A 122 11.64 7.12 7.09
CA GLU A 122 12.31 6.97 5.79
C GLU A 122 13.58 6.11 5.87
N LEU A 123 14.39 6.26 6.93
CA LEU A 123 15.58 5.44 7.13
C LEU A 123 15.21 3.96 7.31
N ILE A 124 14.12 3.67 8.04
CA ILE A 124 13.60 2.30 8.16
C ILE A 124 13.13 1.80 6.78
N GLY A 125 12.40 2.62 6.02
CA GLY A 125 11.98 2.30 4.65
C GLY A 125 13.18 1.97 3.74
N ALA A 126 14.25 2.78 3.81
CA ALA A 126 15.48 2.54 3.07
C ALA A 126 16.17 1.23 3.48
N ALA A 127 16.24 0.94 4.78
CA ALA A 127 16.81 -0.31 5.28
C ALA A 127 16.01 -1.53 4.81
N VAL A 128 14.68 -1.48 4.90
CA VAL A 128 13.78 -2.54 4.39
C VAL A 128 13.92 -2.70 2.88
N PHE A 129 14.07 -1.60 2.13
CA PHE A 129 14.27 -1.66 0.69
C PHE A 129 15.60 -2.35 0.33
N VAL A 130 16.69 -2.04 1.03
CA VAL A 130 17.99 -2.71 0.85
C VAL A 130 17.89 -4.19 1.21
N TRP A 131 17.16 -4.53 2.27
CA TRP A 131 16.89 -5.92 2.65
C TRP A 131 16.09 -6.66 1.56
N LEU A 132 15.00 -6.08 1.06
CA LEU A 132 14.22 -6.63 -0.05
C LEU A 132 15.08 -6.85 -1.30
N TYR A 133 15.92 -5.88 -1.65
CA TYR A 133 16.81 -5.97 -2.81
C TYR A 133 17.75 -7.18 -2.71
N ARG A 134 18.28 -7.45 -1.51
CA ARG A 134 19.15 -8.60 -1.24
C ARG A 134 18.39 -9.91 -1.24
N VAL A 135 17.27 -10.00 -0.51
CA VAL A 135 16.44 -11.22 -0.39
C VAL A 135 15.85 -11.63 -1.73
N LEU A 136 15.37 -10.67 -2.51
CA LEU A 136 14.81 -10.93 -3.84
C LEU A 136 15.89 -11.17 -4.91
N GLY A 137 17.17 -11.03 -4.56
CA GLY A 137 18.29 -11.21 -5.48
C GLY A 137 18.21 -10.28 -6.68
N PHE A 138 17.81 -9.02 -6.49
CA PHE A 138 17.73 -8.02 -7.57
C PHE A 138 19.11 -7.60 -8.11
N HIS A 139 20.19 -8.20 -7.63
CA HIS A 139 21.47 -8.20 -8.35
C HIS A 139 21.37 -8.87 -9.72
N ASP A 140 20.50 -9.88 -9.88
CA ASP A 140 20.24 -10.52 -11.16
C ASP A 140 19.35 -9.62 -12.05
N PRO A 141 19.83 -9.20 -13.24
CA PRO A 141 19.03 -8.41 -14.17
C PRO A 141 17.73 -9.10 -14.60
N LYS A 142 17.67 -10.43 -14.70
CA LYS A 142 16.46 -11.16 -15.10
C LYS A 142 15.35 -11.01 -14.07
N ARG A 143 15.69 -11.06 -12.78
CA ARG A 143 14.73 -10.87 -11.68
C ARG A 143 14.21 -9.43 -11.63
N ARG A 144 15.08 -8.44 -11.89
CA ARG A 144 14.65 -7.05 -12.01
C ARG A 144 13.75 -6.83 -13.20
N ASP A 145 14.05 -7.44 -14.34
CA ASP A 145 13.24 -7.33 -15.55
C ASP A 145 11.86 -7.97 -15.35
N LEU A 146 11.80 -9.16 -14.75
CA LEU A 146 10.55 -9.80 -14.34
C LEU A 146 9.70 -8.87 -13.46
N PHE A 147 10.30 -8.27 -12.43
CA PHE A 147 9.60 -7.34 -11.55
C PHE A 147 9.15 -6.07 -12.30
N ARG A 148 9.99 -5.48 -13.14
CA ARG A 148 9.67 -4.26 -13.88
C ARG A 148 8.57 -4.45 -14.92
N THR A 149 8.51 -5.62 -15.56
CA THR A 149 7.52 -5.94 -16.59
C THR A 149 6.21 -6.42 -15.99
N THR A 150 6.27 -7.38 -15.06
CA THR A 150 5.08 -8.08 -14.53
C THR A 150 4.70 -7.67 -13.12
N GLY A 151 5.61 -7.07 -12.36
CA GLY A 151 5.41 -6.72 -10.95
C GLY A 151 5.50 -7.89 -9.98
N ARG A 152 5.86 -9.07 -10.49
CA ARG A 152 5.98 -10.30 -9.73
C ARG A 152 7.40 -10.53 -9.26
N VAL A 153 7.53 -11.30 -8.19
CA VAL A 153 8.80 -11.83 -7.70
C VAL A 153 9.03 -13.24 -8.21
N ASP A 154 10.29 -13.65 -8.27
CA ASP A 154 10.69 -15.00 -8.69
C ASP A 154 10.10 -16.03 -7.72
N ARG A 155 9.35 -17.01 -8.25
CA ARG A 155 8.70 -18.05 -7.45
C ARG A 155 9.71 -18.90 -6.69
N ALA A 156 10.93 -19.05 -7.19
CA ALA A 156 11.98 -19.83 -6.52
C ALA A 156 12.42 -19.26 -5.17
N LEU A 157 12.01 -18.03 -4.84
CA LEU A 157 12.36 -17.34 -3.59
C LEU A 157 11.26 -17.41 -2.53
N LEU A 158 10.09 -17.97 -2.87
CA LEU A 158 8.95 -18.12 -1.98
C LEU A 158 8.94 -19.54 -1.40
N ARG A 159 8.38 -19.71 -0.20
CA ARG A 159 8.38 -21.00 0.51
C ARG A 159 7.17 -21.86 0.20
#